data_AF-F9HLT8-F1
#
_entry.id   AF-F9HLT8-F1
#
_cell.length_a   1.000
_cell.length_b   1.000
_cell.length_c   1.000
_cell.angle_alpha   90.00
_cell.angle_beta   90.00
_cell.angle_gamma   90.00
#
_symmetry.space_group_name_H-M   'P 1'
#
loop_
_entity.id
_entity.type
_entity.pdbx_description
1 polymer ?
#
loop_
_entity_poly.entity_id
_entity_poly.type
_entity_poly.pdbx_seq_one_letter_code
_entity_poly.pdbx_strand_id
1 'polypeptide(L)'
;MISETYLKLLKSEVKKLDDLTKNTYELEIILQDIVDNIKNAELEFIKRLGNLTSKETFLKIKNKQTSILELLYKYLGSRVIDTNYLILKETNHKSFEELANDLKSLIGLENVKKEIKDLVAFNKVQQSREKIGLKKTNRTMHMAFLGNPGTGKTTVARIVGNMYRSLGILSKGHFIEASRTDLIAEYQGQTASKVKRLIQKAKGGVLFIDEAYSITENDKSDSYGRECLTELTKALEDYRDDLVVIVAGYDELMKKFFESNPGLKSRFNYFITFEDYTVEQMFDIFLSYCKNEEYILHDSAKEN
;
A
#
# COMPACT_ATOMS: atom_id res chain seq x y z
N MET A 1 2.41 0.65 16.72
CA MET A 1 1.45 -0.49 16.61
C MET A 1 1.82 -1.57 17.62
N ILE A 2 0.89 -2.44 18.06
CA ILE A 2 1.16 -3.40 19.16
C ILE A 2 2.30 -4.37 18.77
N SER A 3 2.36 -4.74 17.50
CA SER A 3 3.38 -5.62 16.94
C SER A 3 4.80 -5.05 17.00
N GLU A 4 4.98 -3.73 16.97
CA GLU A 4 6.31 -3.10 17.07
C GLU A 4 6.92 -3.30 18.45
N THR A 5 6.08 -3.24 19.51
CA THR A 5 6.50 -3.51 20.88
C THR A 5 7.02 -4.94 21.02
N TYR A 6 6.27 -5.93 20.53
CA TYR A 6 6.69 -7.33 20.57
C TYR A 6 7.90 -7.60 19.67
N LEU A 7 8.00 -6.96 18.50
CA LEU A 7 9.16 -7.11 17.62
C LEU A 7 10.45 -6.60 18.29
N LYS A 8 10.37 -5.45 18.98
CA LYS A 8 11.53 -4.89 19.70
C LYS A 8 12.01 -5.82 20.83
N LEU A 9 11.07 -6.38 21.59
CA LEU A 9 11.38 -7.36 22.64
C LEU A 9 11.95 -8.66 22.06
N LEU A 10 11.35 -9.16 20.98
CA LEU A 10 11.79 -10.38 20.28
C LEU A 10 13.21 -10.22 19.74
N LYS A 11 13.51 -9.13 19.03
CA LYS A 11 14.87 -8.82 18.56
C LYS A 11 15.89 -8.79 19.71
N SER A 12 15.52 -8.20 20.85
CA SER A 12 16.40 -8.15 22.03
C SER A 12 16.69 -9.53 22.61
N GLU A 13 15.69 -10.40 22.75
CA GLU A 13 15.90 -11.74 23.30
C GLU A 13 16.64 -12.68 22.36
N VAL A 14 16.36 -12.57 21.05
CA VAL A 14 17.07 -13.34 20.01
C VAL A 14 18.55 -13.01 20.00
N LYS A 15 18.91 -11.72 19.98
CA LYS A 15 20.30 -11.26 20.06
C LYS A 15 21.03 -11.84 21.28
N LYS A 16 20.42 -11.76 22.46
CA LYS A 16 20.99 -12.34 23.70
C LYS A 16 21.20 -13.85 23.59
N LEU A 17 20.37 -14.57 22.84
CA LEU A 17 20.51 -16.02 22.68
C LEU A 17 21.62 -16.38 21.67
N ASP A 18 21.73 -15.64 20.57
CA ASP A 18 22.86 -15.77 19.62
C ASP A 18 24.19 -15.50 20.33
N ASP A 19 24.28 -14.42 21.13
CA ASP A 19 25.46 -14.10 21.96
C ASP A 19 25.81 -15.25 22.93
N LEU A 20 24.80 -15.84 23.59
CA LEU A 20 24.97 -16.94 24.55
C LEU A 20 25.43 -18.25 23.90
N THR A 21 25.01 -18.49 22.66
CA THR A 21 25.31 -19.73 21.92
C THR A 21 26.53 -19.61 21.02
N LYS A 22 27.12 -18.40 20.91
CA LYS A 22 28.20 -18.06 19.96
C LYS A 22 27.81 -18.34 18.50
N ASN A 23 26.50 -18.39 18.22
CA ASN A 23 26.00 -18.43 16.86
C ASN A 23 26.13 -17.01 16.31
N THR A 24 26.91 -16.84 15.26
CA THR A 24 27.12 -15.56 14.57
C THR A 24 25.84 -15.10 13.87
N TYR A 25 24.89 -14.54 14.63
CA TYR A 25 23.68 -13.87 14.15
C TYR A 25 22.70 -14.74 13.36
N GLU A 26 22.79 -16.07 13.46
CA GLU A 26 21.96 -16.96 12.64
C GLU A 26 20.46 -16.82 12.92
N LEU A 27 20.06 -16.66 14.19
CA LEU A 27 18.65 -16.48 14.53
C LEU A 27 18.19 -15.06 14.21
N GLU A 28 19.04 -14.05 14.37
CA GLU A 28 18.73 -12.69 13.97
C GLU A 28 18.43 -12.58 12.47
N ILE A 29 19.19 -13.30 11.62
CA ILE A 29 18.95 -13.36 10.17
C ILE A 29 17.57 -13.96 9.86
N ILE A 30 17.23 -15.11 10.44
CA ILE A 30 15.93 -15.74 10.17
C ILE A 30 14.78 -14.93 10.77
N LEU A 31 15.00 -14.26 11.91
CA LEU A 31 14.00 -13.34 12.45
C LEU A 31 13.70 -12.21 11.46
N GLN A 32 14.72 -11.72 10.76
CA GLN A 32 14.52 -10.74 9.70
C GLN A 32 13.71 -11.33 8.52
N ASP A 33 13.98 -12.58 8.14
CA ASP A 33 13.16 -13.30 7.14
C ASP A 33 11.67 -13.40 7.55
N ILE A 34 11.36 -13.60 8.83
CA ILE A 34 9.98 -13.58 9.36
C ILE A 34 9.36 -12.18 9.22
N VAL A 35 10.10 -11.12 9.57
CA VAL A 35 9.63 -9.73 9.41
C VAL A 35 9.32 -9.43 7.94
N ASP A 36 10.10 -10.02 7.05
CA ASP A 36 10.02 -9.85 5.60
C ASP A 36 9.01 -10.81 4.94
N ASN A 37 8.27 -11.60 5.72
CA ASN A 37 7.27 -12.57 5.25
C ASN A 37 7.84 -13.57 4.23
N ILE A 38 9.10 -13.98 4.42
CA ILE A 38 9.69 -15.05 3.62
C ILE A 38 8.96 -16.35 3.95
N LYS A 39 8.62 -17.11 2.90
CA LYS A 39 7.86 -18.35 3.01
C LYS A 39 8.58 -19.34 3.95
N ASN A 40 7.85 -19.85 4.94
CA ASN A 40 8.31 -20.83 5.94
C ASN A 40 9.40 -20.32 6.90
N ALA A 41 9.69 -19.02 6.94
CA ALA A 41 10.70 -18.47 7.85
C ALA A 41 10.37 -18.74 9.33
N GLU A 42 9.08 -18.75 9.70
CA GLU A 42 8.63 -19.06 11.05
C GLU A 42 8.97 -20.50 11.45
N LEU A 43 8.77 -21.44 10.52
CA LEU A 43 9.06 -22.86 10.73
C LEU A 43 10.56 -23.11 10.84
N GLU A 44 11.35 -22.48 9.97
CA GLU A 44 12.82 -22.58 10.01
C GLU A 44 13.36 -21.96 11.32
N PHE A 45 12.82 -20.82 11.74
CA PHE A 45 13.18 -20.19 13.00
C PHE A 45 12.91 -21.11 14.19
N ILE A 46 11.70 -21.69 14.28
CA ILE A 46 11.32 -22.63 15.35
C ILE A 46 12.22 -23.86 15.34
N LYS A 47 12.53 -24.40 14.16
CA LYS A 47 13.41 -25.56 14.01
C LYS A 47 14.83 -25.27 14.50
N ARG A 48 15.42 -24.14 14.08
CA ARG A 48 16.77 -23.74 14.54
C ARG A 48 16.79 -23.47 16.02
N LEU A 49 15.79 -22.75 16.52
CA LEU A 49 15.63 -22.46 17.93
C LEU A 49 15.59 -23.76 18.75
N GLY A 50 14.85 -24.77 18.31
CA GLY A 50 14.75 -26.07 18.98
C GLY A 50 16.02 -26.92 18.96
N ASN A 51 16.89 -26.74 17.96
CA ASN A 51 18.15 -27.48 17.84
C ASN A 51 19.28 -26.93 18.73
N LEU A 52 19.08 -25.80 19.41
CA LEU A 52 20.08 -25.23 20.31
C LEU A 52 20.14 -26.05 21.60
N THR A 53 21.16 -26.90 21.71
CA THR A 53 21.47 -27.64 22.93
C THR A 53 22.95 -27.57 23.25
N SER A 54 23.30 -26.93 24.37
CA SER A 54 24.63 -26.95 24.97
C SER A 54 24.57 -27.63 26.34
N LYS A 55 25.51 -28.54 26.64
CA LYS A 55 25.54 -29.29 27.91
C LYS A 55 25.79 -28.40 29.14
N GLU A 56 26.54 -27.30 28.99
CA GLU A 56 26.93 -26.43 30.12
C GLU A 56 25.89 -25.35 30.45
N THR A 57 25.04 -24.96 29.49
CA THR A 57 24.08 -23.84 29.64
C THR A 57 22.62 -24.21 29.33
N PHE A 58 22.31 -25.52 29.29
CA PHE A 58 21.01 -26.05 28.88
C PHE A 58 19.79 -25.35 29.50
N LEU A 59 19.77 -25.15 30.82
CA LEU A 59 18.61 -24.53 31.50
C LEU A 59 18.41 -23.06 31.11
N LYS A 60 19.49 -22.28 30.97
CA LYS A 60 19.44 -20.88 30.54
C LYS A 60 18.99 -20.77 29.09
N ILE A 61 19.47 -21.65 28.22
CA ILE A 61 19.07 -21.74 26.82
C ILE A 61 17.58 -22.09 26.72
N LYS A 62 17.12 -23.11 27.46
CA LYS A 62 15.72 -23.55 27.47
C LYS A 62 14.74 -22.45 27.89
N ASN A 63 15.06 -21.70 28.94
CA ASN A 63 14.22 -20.58 29.38
C ASN A 63 14.15 -19.48 28.31
N LYS A 64 15.27 -19.19 27.64
CA LYS A 64 15.30 -18.22 26.54
C LYS A 64 14.54 -18.69 25.31
N GLN A 65 14.68 -19.96 24.91
CA GLN A 65 13.90 -20.56 23.83
C GLN A 65 12.40 -20.39 24.08
N THR A 66 11.95 -20.67 25.31
CA THR A 66 10.54 -20.53 25.70
C THR A 66 10.07 -19.08 25.60
N SER A 67 10.84 -18.14 26.16
CA SER A 67 10.54 -16.70 26.08
C SER A 67 10.49 -16.19 24.63
N ILE A 68 11.43 -16.61 23.79
CA ILE A 68 11.48 -16.26 22.37
C ILE A 68 10.26 -16.82 21.62
N LEU A 69 9.86 -18.07 21.88
CA LEU A 69 8.67 -18.67 21.27
C LEU A 69 7.40 -17.89 21.65
N GLU A 70 7.23 -17.55 22.93
CA GLU A 70 6.09 -16.74 23.39
C GLU A 70 6.06 -15.36 22.72
N LEU A 71 7.21 -14.70 22.64
CA LEU A 71 7.34 -13.40 21.97
C LEU A 71 7.08 -13.50 20.47
N LEU A 72 7.54 -14.57 19.82
CA LEU A 72 7.26 -14.83 18.41
C LEU A 72 5.76 -15.00 18.16
N TYR A 73 5.06 -15.80 18.97
CA TYR A 73 3.60 -15.95 18.84
C TYR A 73 2.86 -14.64 19.10
N LYS A 74 3.25 -13.88 20.12
CA LYS A 74 2.67 -12.55 20.40
C LYS A 74 2.91 -11.57 19.25
N TYR A 75 4.12 -11.56 18.68
CA TYR A 75 4.46 -10.73 17.53
C TYR A 75 3.62 -11.10 16.29
N LEU A 76 3.57 -12.38 15.92
CA LEU A 76 2.81 -12.85 14.76
C LEU A 76 1.31 -12.56 14.92
N GLY A 77 0.74 -12.83 16.09
CA GLY A 77 -0.66 -12.55 16.38
C GLY A 77 -0.98 -11.05 16.35
N SER A 78 -0.17 -10.23 17.04
CA SER A 78 -0.36 -8.77 17.04
C SER A 78 -0.18 -8.14 15.66
N ARG A 79 0.72 -8.66 14.82
CA ARG A 79 0.90 -8.20 13.44
C ARG A 79 -0.36 -8.40 12.60
N VAL A 80 -1.06 -9.52 12.77
CA VAL A 80 -2.36 -9.77 12.10
C VAL A 80 -3.41 -8.80 12.62
N ILE A 81 -3.49 -8.60 13.94
CA ILE A 81 -4.46 -7.68 14.56
C ILE A 81 -4.24 -6.24 14.08
N ASP A 82 -3.00 -5.74 14.13
CA ASP A 82 -2.64 -4.40 13.68
C ASP A 82 -3.00 -4.19 12.21
N THR A 83 -2.73 -5.19 11.35
CA THR A 83 -3.09 -5.14 9.93
C THR A 83 -4.60 -5.06 9.74
N ASN A 84 -5.36 -5.90 10.46
CA ASN A 84 -6.82 -5.88 10.40
C ASN A 84 -7.41 -4.58 10.94
N TYR A 85 -6.83 -4.01 12.01
CA TYR A 85 -7.24 -2.73 12.56
C TYR A 85 -7.04 -1.59 11.56
N LEU A 86 -5.89 -1.54 10.88
CA LEU A 86 -5.64 -0.55 9.82
C LEU A 86 -6.64 -0.69 8.67
N ILE A 87 -6.91 -1.93 8.24
CA ILE A 87 -7.93 -2.20 7.22
C ILE A 87 -9.28 -1.69 7.69
N LEU A 88 -9.75 -2.08 8.88
CA LEU A 88 -11.05 -1.67 9.43
C LEU A 88 -11.17 -0.15 9.57
N LYS A 89 -10.11 0.52 10.00
CA LYS A 89 -10.08 1.99 10.11
C LYS A 89 -10.26 2.67 8.74
N GLU A 90 -9.70 2.11 7.69
CA GLU A 90 -9.79 2.62 6.31
C GLU A 90 -11.04 2.13 5.55
N THR A 91 -11.70 1.09 6.06
CA THR A 91 -12.82 0.44 5.38
C THR A 91 -14.08 1.27 5.58
N ASN A 92 -14.51 1.98 4.55
CA ASN A 92 -15.73 2.79 4.58
C ASN A 92 -16.95 1.94 4.21
N HIS A 93 -18.00 1.97 5.05
CA HIS A 93 -19.27 1.26 4.81
C HIS A 93 -20.32 2.08 4.05
N LYS A 94 -19.96 3.28 3.57
CA LYS A 94 -20.80 4.07 2.67
C LYS A 94 -21.26 3.25 1.47
N SER A 95 -22.52 3.46 1.10
CA SER A 95 -23.10 2.96 -0.13
C SER A 95 -22.43 3.58 -1.36
N PHE A 96 -22.60 2.93 -2.52
CA PHE A 96 -22.11 3.46 -3.79
C PHE A 96 -22.65 4.89 -4.06
N GLU A 97 -23.91 5.16 -3.73
CA GLU A 97 -24.54 6.46 -3.96
C GLU A 97 -23.92 7.57 -3.09
N GLU A 98 -23.64 7.28 -1.82
CA GLU A 98 -22.95 8.21 -0.93
C GLU A 98 -21.53 8.50 -1.43
N LEU A 99 -20.79 7.48 -1.89
CA LEU A 99 -19.45 7.67 -2.45
C LEU A 99 -19.45 8.44 -3.77
N ALA A 100 -20.47 8.21 -4.62
CA ALA A 100 -20.65 8.99 -5.84
C ALA A 100 -20.97 10.46 -5.52
N ASN A 101 -21.74 10.71 -4.46
CA ASN A 101 -22.00 12.06 -3.97
C ASN A 101 -20.75 12.70 -3.35
N ASP A 102 -19.96 11.96 -2.57
CA ASP A 102 -18.67 12.42 -2.05
C ASP A 102 -17.77 12.88 -3.21
N LEU A 103 -17.61 12.06 -4.27
CA LEU A 103 -16.83 12.40 -5.45
C LEU A 103 -17.38 13.65 -6.17
N LYS A 104 -18.71 13.74 -6.31
CA LYS A 104 -19.38 14.87 -6.95
C LYS A 104 -19.20 16.17 -6.17
N SER A 105 -19.14 16.07 -4.83
CA SER A 105 -18.99 17.22 -3.92
C SER A 105 -17.60 17.83 -3.91
N LEU A 106 -16.58 17.11 -4.40
CA LEU A 106 -15.25 17.67 -4.59
C LEU A 106 -15.33 18.84 -5.57
N ILE A 107 -14.78 19.99 -5.19
CA ILE A 107 -14.78 21.19 -6.02
C ILE A 107 -13.86 20.96 -7.24
N GLY A 108 -14.27 21.45 -8.41
CA GLY A 108 -13.52 21.24 -9.66
C GLY A 108 -13.44 19.78 -10.09
N LEU A 109 -12.31 19.36 -10.68
CA LEU A 109 -12.03 17.97 -11.07
C LEU A 109 -13.06 17.34 -12.03
N GLU A 110 -13.69 18.14 -12.90
CA GLU A 110 -14.77 17.67 -13.78
C GLU A 110 -14.31 16.56 -14.74
N ASN A 111 -13.08 16.68 -15.25
CA ASN A 111 -12.44 15.65 -16.07
C ASN A 111 -12.24 14.34 -15.28
N VAL A 112 -11.72 14.40 -14.05
CA VAL A 112 -11.52 13.26 -13.15
C VAL A 112 -12.86 12.61 -12.80
N LYS A 113 -13.86 13.39 -12.41
CA LYS A 113 -15.21 12.90 -12.08
C LYS A 113 -15.82 12.13 -13.25
N LYS A 114 -15.65 12.64 -14.47
CA LYS A 114 -16.13 11.98 -15.69
C LYS A 114 -15.39 10.65 -15.93
N GLU A 115 -14.07 10.64 -15.90
CA GLU A 115 -13.26 9.43 -16.10
C GLU A 115 -13.62 8.33 -15.07
N ILE A 116 -13.76 8.69 -13.79
CA ILE A 116 -14.17 7.74 -12.75
C ILE A 116 -15.60 7.22 -13.00
N LYS A 117 -16.53 8.07 -13.44
CA LYS A 117 -17.89 7.65 -13.79
C LYS A 117 -17.90 6.65 -14.95
N ASP A 118 -17.11 6.90 -15.98
CA ASP A 118 -16.99 6.04 -17.15
C ASP A 118 -16.35 4.68 -16.77
N LEU A 119 -15.33 4.70 -15.91
CA LEU A 119 -14.73 3.51 -15.32
C LEU A 119 -15.74 2.66 -14.55
N VAL A 120 -16.55 3.29 -13.70
CA VAL A 120 -17.60 2.61 -12.96
C VAL A 120 -18.62 1.98 -13.90
N ALA A 121 -19.08 2.74 -14.90
CA ALA A 121 -20.05 2.26 -15.87
C ALA A 121 -19.51 1.05 -16.65
N PHE A 122 -18.26 1.14 -17.11
CA PHE A 122 -17.55 0.04 -17.76
C PHE A 122 -17.55 -1.22 -16.88
N ASN A 123 -17.19 -1.11 -15.61
CA ASN A 123 -17.14 -2.28 -14.72
C ASN A 123 -18.52 -2.89 -14.45
N LYS A 124 -19.57 -2.07 -14.32
CA LYS A 124 -20.95 -2.58 -14.19
C LYS A 124 -21.37 -3.41 -15.41
N VAL A 125 -20.99 -2.97 -16.61
CA VAL A 125 -21.21 -3.74 -17.85
C VAL A 125 -20.40 -5.05 -17.82
N GLN A 126 -19.14 -4.99 -17.41
CA GLN A 126 -18.29 -6.18 -17.32
C GLN A 126 -18.82 -7.23 -16.34
N GLN A 127 -19.32 -6.82 -15.18
CA GLN A 127 -19.97 -7.73 -14.23
C GLN A 127 -21.27 -8.31 -14.79
N SER A 128 -22.06 -7.50 -15.50
CA SER A 128 -23.30 -7.97 -16.13
C SER A 128 -23.04 -9.04 -17.18
N ARG A 129 -21.97 -8.85 -17.98
CA ARG A 129 -21.49 -9.85 -18.95
C ARG A 129 -21.10 -11.16 -18.27
N GLU A 130 -20.35 -11.09 -17.18
CA GLU A 130 -19.91 -12.26 -16.42
C GLU A 130 -21.10 -13.02 -15.81
N LYS A 131 -22.11 -12.31 -15.29
CA LYS A 131 -23.35 -12.91 -14.76
C LYS A 131 -24.13 -13.73 -15.79
N ILE A 132 -24.03 -13.39 -17.07
CA ILE A 132 -24.66 -14.13 -18.18
C ILE A 132 -23.69 -15.09 -18.89
N GLY A 133 -22.53 -15.38 -18.29
CA GLY A 133 -21.55 -16.34 -18.80
C GLY A 133 -20.67 -15.83 -19.94
N LEU A 134 -20.69 -14.53 -20.26
CA LEU A 134 -19.79 -13.95 -21.24
C LEU A 134 -18.43 -13.64 -20.62
N LYS A 135 -17.38 -13.76 -21.44
CA LYS A 135 -16.01 -13.42 -21.01
C LYS A 135 -15.90 -11.93 -20.64
N LYS A 136 -15.26 -11.68 -19.50
CA LYS A 136 -14.76 -10.36 -19.10
C LYS A 136 -13.56 -9.97 -19.98
N THR A 137 -13.39 -8.67 -20.20
CA THR A 137 -12.16 -8.13 -20.79
C THR A 137 -10.96 -8.37 -19.87
N ASN A 138 -9.78 -8.56 -20.45
CA ASN A 138 -8.52 -8.70 -19.72
C ASN A 138 -7.91 -7.34 -19.29
N ARG A 139 -8.70 -6.26 -19.26
CA ARG A 139 -8.18 -4.95 -18.81
C ARG A 139 -8.02 -4.93 -17.31
N THR A 140 -6.82 -4.56 -16.86
CA THR A 140 -6.52 -4.27 -15.46
C THR A 140 -7.19 -2.97 -15.02
N MET A 141 -7.38 -2.83 -13.71
CA MET A 141 -8.03 -1.68 -13.07
C MET A 141 -7.04 -0.65 -12.50
N HIS A 142 -5.76 -0.79 -12.82
CA HIS A 142 -4.69 0.09 -12.34
C HIS A 142 -4.72 1.45 -13.05
N MET A 143 -4.41 2.51 -12.31
CA MET A 143 -4.55 3.89 -12.76
C MET A 143 -3.27 4.70 -12.51
N ALA A 144 -3.00 5.67 -13.37
CA ALA A 144 -1.96 6.68 -13.17
C ALA A 144 -2.63 8.04 -12.97
N PHE A 145 -2.36 8.69 -11.84
CA PHE A 145 -2.89 10.02 -11.50
C PHE A 145 -1.80 11.07 -11.73
N LEU A 146 -2.02 11.95 -12.70
CA LEU A 146 -1.02 12.88 -13.20
C LEU A 146 -1.41 14.30 -12.80
N GLY A 147 -0.56 15.04 -12.09
CA GLY A 147 -0.85 16.45 -11.78
C GLY A 147 -0.11 16.97 -10.55
N ASN A 148 -0.20 18.28 -10.31
CA ASN A 148 0.54 18.97 -9.25
C ASN A 148 0.06 18.55 -7.85
N PRO A 149 0.90 18.68 -6.79
CA PRO A 149 0.49 18.48 -5.40
C PRO A 149 -0.74 19.30 -5.03
N GLY A 150 -1.55 18.79 -4.11
CA GLY A 150 -2.76 19.50 -3.65
C GLY A 150 -3.97 19.43 -4.59
N THR A 151 -3.88 18.82 -5.76
CA THR A 151 -5.00 18.66 -6.72
C THR A 151 -6.02 17.56 -6.35
N GLY A 152 -5.93 16.95 -5.15
CA GLY A 152 -6.93 15.98 -4.68
C GLY A 152 -6.73 14.51 -5.10
N LYS A 153 -5.57 14.16 -5.69
CA LYS A 153 -5.22 12.78 -6.10
C LYS A 153 -5.47 11.73 -5.02
N THR A 154 -4.93 11.93 -3.82
CA THR A 154 -5.06 10.99 -2.68
C THR A 154 -6.51 10.85 -2.23
N THR A 155 -7.27 11.96 -2.19
CA THR A 155 -8.69 11.97 -1.83
C THR A 155 -9.52 11.16 -2.82
N VAL A 156 -9.33 11.39 -4.12
CA VAL A 156 -10.03 10.64 -5.17
C VAL A 156 -9.67 9.16 -5.12
N ALA A 157 -8.39 8.82 -4.90
CA ALA A 157 -7.94 7.43 -4.81
C ALA A 157 -8.64 6.65 -3.68
N ARG A 158 -8.80 7.28 -2.50
CA ARG A 158 -9.55 6.70 -1.36
C ARG A 158 -11.03 6.47 -1.70
N ILE A 159 -11.68 7.43 -2.38
CA ILE A 159 -13.09 7.29 -2.79
C ILE A 159 -13.23 6.15 -3.80
N VAL A 160 -12.36 6.09 -4.82
CA VAL A 160 -12.40 5.05 -5.85
C VAL A 160 -12.22 3.65 -5.26
N GLY A 161 -11.31 3.47 -4.30
CA GLY A 161 -11.14 2.18 -3.62
C GLY A 161 -12.41 1.69 -2.93
N ASN A 162 -13.09 2.60 -2.21
CA ASN A 162 -14.37 2.30 -1.57
C ASN A 162 -15.50 2.07 -2.59
N MET A 163 -15.53 2.81 -3.69
CA MET A 163 -16.51 2.60 -4.77
C MET A 163 -16.32 1.21 -5.37
N TYR A 164 -15.09 0.79 -5.66
CA TYR A 164 -14.80 -0.53 -6.19
C TYR A 164 -15.17 -1.65 -5.22
N ARG A 165 -15.01 -1.45 -3.92
CA ARG A 165 -15.54 -2.37 -2.91
C ARG A 165 -17.06 -2.46 -2.94
N SER A 166 -17.75 -1.32 -2.97
CA SER A 166 -19.23 -1.29 -3.01
C SER A 166 -19.81 -1.97 -4.25
N LEU A 167 -19.04 -2.01 -5.34
CA LEU A 167 -19.38 -2.72 -6.58
C LEU A 167 -18.96 -4.20 -6.56
N GLY A 168 -18.25 -4.67 -5.53
CA GLY A 168 -17.73 -6.03 -5.46
C GLY A 168 -16.53 -6.31 -6.38
N ILE A 169 -15.84 -5.27 -6.85
CA ILE A 169 -14.57 -5.40 -7.60
C ILE A 169 -13.42 -5.69 -6.63
N LEU A 170 -13.40 -5.02 -5.48
CA LEU A 170 -12.42 -5.21 -4.43
C LEU A 170 -13.07 -5.86 -3.20
N SER A 171 -12.41 -6.82 -2.58
CA SER A 171 -12.96 -7.52 -1.41
C SER A 171 -13.08 -6.64 -0.15
N LYS A 172 -12.22 -5.64 0.02
CA LYS A 172 -12.12 -4.81 1.25
C LYS A 172 -12.21 -3.30 1.00
N GLY A 173 -11.65 -2.79 -0.08
CA GLY A 173 -11.68 -1.36 -0.45
C GLY A 173 -10.78 -0.44 0.37
N HIS A 174 -9.99 -0.97 1.32
CA HIS A 174 -9.09 -0.17 2.15
C HIS A 174 -8.00 0.49 1.31
N PHE A 175 -7.45 1.58 1.83
CA PHE A 175 -6.44 2.38 1.16
C PHE A 175 -5.09 2.25 1.87
N ILE A 176 -4.03 2.00 1.11
CA ILE A 176 -2.65 2.02 1.60
C ILE A 176 -1.84 3.00 0.78
N GLU A 177 -1.27 3.98 1.46
CA GLU A 177 -0.35 4.96 0.88
C GLU A 177 1.10 4.48 1.04
N ALA A 178 1.91 4.71 0.01
CA ALA A 178 3.31 4.35 -0.02
C ALA A 178 4.12 5.35 -0.84
N SER A 179 5.38 5.51 -0.46
CA SER A 179 6.38 6.31 -1.16
C SER A 179 7.58 5.43 -1.55
N ARG A 180 8.61 6.04 -2.16
CA ARG A 180 9.88 5.36 -2.46
C ARG A 180 10.47 4.66 -1.23
N THR A 181 10.43 5.30 -0.06
CA THR A 181 11.04 4.77 1.16
C THR A 181 10.30 3.54 1.70
N ASP A 182 9.02 3.36 1.35
CA ASP A 182 8.23 2.19 1.71
C ASP A 182 8.45 1.01 0.78
N LEU A 183 8.92 1.28 -0.44
CA LEU A 183 9.13 0.28 -1.49
C LEU A 183 10.58 -0.21 -1.55
N ILE A 184 11.54 0.70 -1.44
CA ILE A 184 12.97 0.41 -1.62
C ILE A 184 13.63 0.17 -0.26
N ALA A 185 14.42 -0.89 -0.16
CA ALA A 185 15.22 -1.19 1.03
C ALA A 185 16.62 -0.54 0.94
N GLU A 186 17.29 -0.41 2.08
CA GLU A 186 18.66 0.13 2.16
C GLU A 186 19.71 -0.88 1.70
N TYR A 187 19.39 -2.18 1.76
CA TYR A 187 20.29 -3.28 1.43
C TYR A 187 19.79 -4.11 0.25
N GLN A 188 20.73 -4.61 -0.57
CA GLN A 188 20.44 -5.44 -1.74
C GLN A 188 19.69 -6.72 -1.38
N GLY A 189 18.67 -7.07 -2.19
CA GLY A 189 17.87 -8.28 -2.03
C GLY A 189 16.73 -8.18 -1.02
N GLN A 190 16.59 -7.06 -0.30
CA GLN A 190 15.46 -6.84 0.62
C GLN A 190 14.30 -6.08 -0.04
N THR A 191 14.55 -5.40 -1.16
CA THR A 191 13.53 -4.59 -1.86
C THR A 191 12.37 -5.47 -2.34
N ALA A 192 12.64 -6.64 -2.95
CA ALA A 192 11.58 -7.54 -3.38
C ALA A 192 10.64 -7.97 -2.25
N SER A 193 11.20 -8.32 -1.08
CA SER A 193 10.41 -8.73 0.09
C SER A 193 9.59 -7.57 0.65
N LYS A 194 10.15 -6.37 0.66
CA LYS A 194 9.46 -5.15 1.10
C LYS A 194 8.26 -4.82 0.22
N VAL A 195 8.42 -4.87 -1.10
CA VAL A 195 7.34 -4.71 -2.08
C VAL A 195 6.28 -5.80 -1.89
N LYS A 196 6.66 -7.08 -1.79
CA LYS A 196 5.72 -8.19 -1.54
C LYS A 196 4.90 -7.96 -0.29
N ARG A 197 5.52 -7.55 0.81
CA ARG A 197 4.82 -7.28 2.07
C ARG A 197 3.79 -6.16 1.91
N LEU A 198 4.14 -5.09 1.21
CA LEU A 198 3.24 -3.99 0.94
C LEU A 198 2.06 -4.40 0.05
N ILE A 199 2.32 -5.16 -1.01
CA ILE A 199 1.29 -5.73 -1.89
C ILE A 199 0.33 -6.63 -1.10
N GLN A 200 0.85 -7.51 -0.23
CA GLN A 200 0.00 -8.37 0.60
C GLN A 200 -0.88 -7.56 1.55
N LYS A 201 -0.39 -6.45 2.10
CA LYS A 201 -1.21 -5.56 2.91
C LYS A 201 -2.29 -4.87 2.07
N ALA A 202 -1.97 -4.48 0.83
CA ALA A 202 -2.89 -3.75 -0.04
C ALA A 202 -3.92 -4.65 -0.74
N LYS A 203 -3.68 -5.96 -0.80
CA LYS A 203 -4.60 -6.93 -1.41
C LYS A 203 -6.00 -6.84 -0.76
N GLY A 204 -7.00 -6.75 -1.62
CA GLY A 204 -8.39 -6.46 -1.29
C GLY A 204 -8.74 -4.97 -1.39
N GLY A 205 -7.76 -4.10 -1.63
CA GLY A 205 -7.90 -2.65 -1.57
C GLY A 205 -7.10 -1.93 -2.66
N VAL A 206 -6.71 -0.69 -2.33
CA VAL A 206 -5.92 0.20 -3.19
C VAL A 206 -4.52 0.39 -2.61
N LEU A 207 -3.50 0.16 -3.44
CA LEU A 207 -2.13 0.62 -3.16
C LEU A 207 -1.87 1.91 -3.94
N PHE A 208 -1.74 3.02 -3.23
CA PHE A 208 -1.39 4.31 -3.80
C PHE A 208 0.10 4.58 -3.62
N ILE A 209 0.82 4.77 -4.72
CA ILE A 209 2.25 5.07 -4.73
C ILE A 209 2.43 6.52 -5.16
N ASP A 210 2.76 7.39 -4.22
CA ASP A 210 3.03 8.79 -4.52
C ASP A 210 4.43 8.99 -5.07
N GLU A 211 4.57 9.98 -5.95
CA GLU A 211 5.80 10.30 -6.69
C GLU A 211 6.51 9.05 -7.25
N ALA A 212 5.76 8.18 -7.94
CA ALA A 212 6.24 6.87 -8.35
C ALA A 212 7.48 6.90 -9.27
N TYR A 213 7.65 7.99 -10.03
CA TYR A 213 8.84 8.23 -10.86
C TYR A 213 10.14 8.24 -10.04
N SER A 214 10.06 8.63 -8.75
CA SER A 214 11.21 8.66 -7.85
C SER A 214 11.84 7.29 -7.65
N ILE A 215 11.12 6.18 -7.89
CA ILE A 215 11.66 4.80 -7.81
C ILE A 215 12.88 4.62 -8.72
N THR A 216 12.91 5.30 -9.86
CA THR A 216 13.96 5.16 -10.88
C THR A 216 14.91 6.37 -10.99
N GLU A 217 14.73 7.44 -10.24
CA GLU A 217 15.52 8.69 -10.40
C GLU A 217 17.00 8.62 -9.99
N ASN A 218 17.42 7.61 -9.22
CA ASN A 218 18.80 7.51 -8.75
C ASN A 218 19.65 6.58 -9.64
N ASP A 219 20.33 7.17 -10.64
CA ASP A 219 21.21 6.52 -11.65
C ASP A 219 22.36 5.67 -11.06
N LYS A 220 22.77 5.90 -9.80
CA LYS A 220 23.81 5.09 -9.13
C LYS A 220 23.28 3.79 -8.49
N SER A 221 21.96 3.58 -8.48
CA SER A 221 21.27 2.52 -7.70
C SER A 221 20.27 1.70 -8.54
N ASP A 222 20.62 1.49 -9.82
CA ASP A 222 19.74 0.91 -10.84
C ASP A 222 19.18 -0.49 -10.47
N SER A 223 19.87 -1.24 -9.60
CA SER A 223 19.43 -2.59 -9.20
C SER A 223 18.17 -2.58 -8.31
N TYR A 224 18.06 -1.67 -7.34
CA TYR A 224 16.95 -1.69 -6.38
C TYR A 224 15.64 -1.19 -6.99
N GLY A 225 15.71 -0.12 -7.78
CA GLY A 225 14.54 0.40 -8.50
C GLY A 225 13.99 -0.64 -9.48
N ARG A 226 14.88 -1.29 -10.26
CA ARG A 226 14.49 -2.37 -11.18
C ARG A 226 13.91 -3.58 -10.45
N GLU A 227 14.48 -3.98 -9.32
CA GLU A 227 13.94 -5.06 -8.48
C GLU A 227 12.52 -4.73 -8.00
N CYS A 228 12.31 -3.50 -7.50
CA CYS A 228 11.00 -3.00 -7.10
C CYS A 228 9.99 -3.05 -8.26
N LEU A 229 10.35 -2.52 -9.42
CA LEU A 229 9.46 -2.48 -10.59
C LEU A 229 9.16 -3.87 -11.14
N THR A 230 10.10 -4.80 -11.08
CA THR A 230 9.90 -6.20 -11.49
C THR A 230 8.84 -6.87 -10.61
N GLU A 231 8.99 -6.74 -9.29
CA GLU A 231 8.03 -7.33 -8.35
C GLU A 231 6.67 -6.64 -8.40
N LEU A 232 6.64 -5.31 -8.57
CA LEU A 232 5.40 -4.58 -8.77
C LEU A 232 4.68 -5.05 -10.05
N THR A 233 5.39 -5.12 -11.18
CA THR A 233 4.84 -5.57 -12.48
C THR A 233 4.24 -6.98 -12.38
N LYS A 234 4.89 -7.88 -11.64
CA LYS A 234 4.37 -9.21 -11.36
C LYS A 234 3.09 -9.15 -10.53
N ALA A 235 3.07 -8.38 -9.45
CA ALA A 235 1.90 -8.23 -8.60
C ALA A 235 0.68 -7.63 -9.32
N LEU A 236 0.90 -6.68 -10.24
CA LEU A 236 -0.15 -6.10 -11.08
C LEU A 236 -0.82 -7.14 -12.00
N GLU A 237 -0.16 -8.26 -12.29
CA GLU A 237 -0.77 -9.36 -13.04
C GLU A 237 -1.40 -10.39 -12.11
N ASP A 238 -0.63 -10.88 -11.13
CA ASP A 238 -1.02 -11.98 -10.24
C ASP A 238 -2.24 -11.64 -9.36
N TYR A 239 -2.43 -10.35 -9.04
CA TYR A 239 -3.48 -9.90 -8.12
C TYR A 239 -4.48 -8.93 -8.76
N ARG A 240 -4.51 -8.82 -10.09
CA ARG A 240 -5.34 -7.84 -10.84
C ARG A 240 -6.84 -7.87 -10.53
N ASP A 241 -7.36 -8.99 -10.04
CA ASP A 241 -8.78 -9.17 -9.73
C ASP A 241 -9.18 -8.70 -8.32
N ASP A 242 -8.20 -8.48 -7.42
CA ASP A 242 -8.47 -8.08 -6.03
C ASP A 242 -7.40 -7.10 -5.51
N LEU A 243 -6.76 -6.33 -6.39
CA LEU A 243 -5.81 -5.28 -6.05
C LEU A 243 -5.89 -4.18 -7.11
N VAL A 244 -5.97 -2.94 -6.67
CA VAL A 244 -5.82 -1.78 -7.56
C VAL A 244 -4.62 -0.96 -7.14
N VAL A 245 -3.61 -0.90 -7.99
CA VAL A 245 -2.48 0.03 -7.81
C VAL A 245 -2.78 1.33 -8.54
N ILE A 246 -2.59 2.44 -7.82
CA ILE A 246 -2.65 3.80 -8.34
C ILE A 246 -1.27 4.41 -8.17
N VAL A 247 -0.62 4.80 -9.26
CA VAL A 247 0.64 5.56 -9.19
C VAL A 247 0.35 7.03 -9.42
N ALA A 248 0.99 7.91 -8.66
CA ALA A 248 0.80 9.35 -8.77
C ALA A 248 2.12 10.10 -8.97
N GLY A 249 2.02 11.28 -9.59
CA GLY A 249 3.17 12.17 -9.77
C GLY A 249 2.91 13.29 -10.78
N TYR A 250 3.93 14.10 -11.03
CA TYR A 250 3.90 15.13 -12.08
C TYR A 250 3.83 14.49 -13.46
N ASP A 251 3.02 15.09 -14.36
CA ASP A 251 2.74 14.54 -15.69
C ASP A 251 4.02 14.22 -16.49
N GLU A 252 4.95 15.17 -16.60
CA GLU A 252 6.18 14.98 -17.37
C GLU A 252 7.10 13.89 -16.80
N LEU A 253 7.23 13.82 -15.47
CA LEU A 253 8.08 12.82 -14.80
C LEU A 253 7.46 11.43 -14.90
N MET A 254 6.14 11.33 -14.77
CA MET A 254 5.40 10.07 -14.94
C MET A 254 5.44 9.58 -16.39
N LYS A 255 5.37 10.46 -17.39
CA LYS A 255 5.57 10.10 -18.80
C LYS A 255 6.93 9.43 -19.02
N LYS A 256 8.01 10.06 -18.55
CA LYS A 256 9.37 9.48 -18.61
C LYS A 256 9.44 8.14 -17.87
N PHE A 257 8.88 8.07 -16.66
CA PHE A 257 8.83 6.84 -15.87
C PHE A 257 8.17 5.68 -16.62
N PHE A 258 7.05 5.91 -17.29
CA PHE A 258 6.37 4.86 -18.06
C PHE A 258 7.07 4.51 -19.38
N GLU A 259 7.71 5.48 -20.04
CA GLU A 259 8.49 5.24 -21.26
C GLU A 259 9.72 4.36 -20.97
N SER A 260 10.39 4.59 -19.85
CA SER A 260 11.51 3.74 -19.40
C SER A 260 11.08 2.35 -18.94
N ASN A 261 9.79 2.14 -18.67
CA ASN A 261 9.27 0.91 -18.07
C ASN A 261 8.04 0.37 -18.85
N PRO A 262 8.22 -0.08 -20.10
CA PRO A 262 7.11 -0.51 -20.96
C PRO A 262 6.31 -1.69 -20.40
N GLY A 263 6.98 -2.62 -19.70
CA GLY A 263 6.33 -3.75 -19.03
C GLY A 263 5.34 -3.30 -17.95
N LEU A 264 5.70 -2.26 -17.18
CA LEU A 264 4.82 -1.63 -16.20
C LEU A 264 3.70 -0.87 -16.91
N LYS A 265 4.03 -0.02 -17.90
CA LYS A 265 3.07 0.79 -18.66
C LYS A 265 1.91 -0.03 -19.22
N SER A 266 2.19 -1.23 -19.74
CA SER A 266 1.16 -2.14 -20.29
C SER A 266 0.07 -2.58 -19.30
N ARG A 267 0.32 -2.46 -17.98
CA ARG A 267 -0.63 -2.80 -16.91
C ARG A 267 -1.44 -1.60 -16.43
N PHE A 268 -1.14 -0.39 -16.88
CA PHE A 268 -1.90 0.80 -16.57
C PHE A 268 -2.73 1.19 -17.80
N ASN A 269 -4.05 1.04 -17.69
CA ASN A 269 -4.97 1.32 -18.79
C ASN A 269 -5.60 2.72 -18.71
N TYR A 270 -5.43 3.39 -17.58
CA TYR A 270 -6.12 4.63 -17.27
C TYR A 270 -5.13 5.67 -16.77
N PHE A 271 -4.99 6.75 -17.51
CA PHE A 271 -4.14 7.90 -17.18
C PHE A 271 -5.06 9.09 -16.96
N ILE A 272 -5.21 9.51 -15.72
CA ILE A 272 -6.16 10.54 -15.30
C ILE A 272 -5.37 11.78 -14.93
N THR A 273 -5.60 12.86 -15.66
CA THR A 273 -4.97 14.16 -15.40
C THR A 273 -5.78 14.95 -14.40
N PHE A 274 -5.12 15.41 -13.35
CA PHE A 274 -5.63 16.30 -12.33
C PHE A 274 -5.13 17.71 -12.65
N GLU A 275 -6.05 18.53 -13.16
CA GLU A 275 -5.78 19.91 -13.51
C GLU A 275 -5.63 20.77 -12.25
N ASP A 276 -4.91 21.88 -12.37
CA ASP A 276 -4.81 22.86 -11.30
C ASP A 276 -6.16 23.53 -11.06
N TYR A 277 -6.42 23.86 -9.79
CA TYR A 277 -7.61 24.62 -9.44
C TYR A 277 -7.51 26.04 -9.98
N THR A 278 -8.63 26.51 -10.53
CA THR A 278 -8.85 27.94 -10.78
C THR A 278 -8.90 28.71 -9.45
N VAL A 279 -8.67 30.02 -9.49
CA VAL A 279 -8.71 30.88 -8.29
C VAL A 279 -10.07 30.76 -7.59
N GLU A 280 -11.15 30.73 -8.37
CA GLU A 280 -12.52 30.57 -7.88
C GLU A 280 -12.69 29.22 -7.16
N GLN A 281 -12.18 28.13 -7.75
CA GLN A 281 -12.22 26.81 -7.13
C GLN A 281 -11.38 26.73 -5.85
N MET A 282 -10.21 27.38 -5.82
CA MET A 282 -9.40 27.46 -4.60
C MET A 282 -10.13 28.23 -3.50
N PHE A 283 -10.82 29.31 -3.85
CA PHE A 283 -11.64 30.08 -2.92
C PHE A 283 -12.82 29.27 -2.39
N ASP A 284 -13.52 28.53 -3.25
CA ASP A 284 -14.59 27.61 -2.83
C ASP A 284 -14.05 26.52 -1.86
N ILE A 285 -12.85 25.99 -2.12
CA ILE A 285 -12.20 25.01 -1.23
C ILE A 285 -11.91 25.64 0.12
N PHE A 286 -11.39 26.86 0.13
CA PHE A 286 -11.14 27.62 1.35
C PHE A 286 -12.44 27.86 2.14
N LEU A 287 -13.52 28.29 1.48
CA LEU A 287 -14.83 28.45 2.11
C LEU A 287 -15.36 27.13 2.69
N SER A 288 -15.13 26.01 1.99
CA SER A 288 -15.48 24.69 2.52
C SER A 288 -14.71 24.35 3.80
N TYR A 289 -13.42 24.69 3.89
CA TYR A 289 -12.65 24.51 5.12
C TYR A 289 -13.17 25.39 6.26
N CYS A 290 -13.43 26.68 5.99
CA CYS A 290 -14.00 27.58 6.99
C CYS A 290 -15.31 27.01 7.56
N LYS A 291 -16.21 26.54 6.69
CA LYS A 291 -17.49 25.96 7.13
C LYS A 291 -17.30 24.70 7.99
N ASN A 292 -16.38 23.81 7.61
CA ASN A 292 -16.13 22.56 8.34
C ASN A 292 -15.49 22.81 9.72
N GLU A 293 -14.69 23.86 9.84
CA GLU A 293 -14.03 24.27 11.08
C GLU A 293 -14.83 25.36 11.84
N GLU A 294 -16.10 25.58 11.47
CA GLU A 294 -17.02 26.54 12.10
C GLU A 294 -16.54 28.02 12.09
N TYR A 295 -15.69 28.39 11.12
CA TYR A 295 -15.29 29.78 10.87
C TYR A 295 -16.27 30.50 9.93
N ILE A 296 -16.54 31.77 10.24
CA ILE A 296 -17.35 32.68 9.42
C ILE A 296 -16.43 33.70 8.77
N LEU A 297 -16.43 33.76 7.44
CA LEU A 297 -15.67 34.77 6.70
C LEU A 297 -16.45 36.09 6.68
N HIS A 298 -15.82 37.15 7.19
CA HIS A 298 -16.36 38.51 7.07
C HIS A 298 -16.31 38.97 5.60
N ASP A 299 -17.30 39.76 5.16
CA ASP A 299 -17.41 40.13 3.73
C ASP A 299 -16.20 40.91 3.22
N SER A 300 -15.55 41.71 4.07
CA SER A 300 -14.31 42.42 3.72
C SER A 300 -13.11 41.49 3.44
N ALA A 301 -13.19 40.22 3.81
CA ALA A 301 -12.17 39.22 3.51
C ALA A 301 -12.47 38.39 2.25
N LYS A 302 -13.65 38.57 1.63
CA LYS A 302 -14.03 37.93 0.36
C LYS A 302 -13.54 38.69 -0.86
N GLU A 303 -13.27 39.99 -0.72
CA GLU A 303 -12.86 40.87 -1.81
C GLU A 303 -11.35 41.15 -1.71
N ASN A 304 -10.56 40.52 -2.59
CA ASN A 304 -9.27 41.01 -3.09
C ASN A 304 -8.88 40.26 -4.37
#